data_AF-A0A966HWQ8-F1
#
_entry.id   AF-A0A966HWQ8-F1
#
_cell.length_a   1.000
_cell.length_b   1.000
_cell.length_c   1.000
_cell.angle_alpha   90.00
_cell.angle_beta   90.00
_cell.angle_gamma   90.00
#
_symmetry.space_group_name_H-M   'P 1'
#
loop_
_entity.id
_entity.type
_entity.pdbx_description
1 polymer ?
#
loop_
_entity_poly.entity_id
_entity_poly.type
_entity_poly.pdbx_seq_one_letter_code
_entity_poly.pdbx_strand_id
1 'polypeptide(L)'
;VTGQIDISKLNDDLEHLYQTAIRDYLPDLSEQEAKSALNSLHNLSCWPKEFDRSHRHLAQLKDLTSQLIGRFALYAERATRERYGDGNLTRYQANLIVPREVRIEVAILKSIAGYYIIGAEVSKERYARQEEVIIELVEAVSRLAPASLESFFLQQWQVAESAAAKMRVVIDQVASLTDMGAYALHEKLIGA
;
A
#
# COMPACT_ATOMS: atom_id res chain seq x y z
N VAL A 1 -10.68 -7.96 -10.75
CA VAL A 1 -9.76 -8.80 -9.95
C VAL A 1 -8.77 -9.48 -10.89
N THR A 2 -7.47 -9.24 -10.70
CA THR A 2 -6.39 -9.47 -11.66
C THR A 2 -6.15 -10.93 -12.06
N GLY A 3 -6.77 -11.90 -11.36
CA GLY A 3 -6.54 -13.33 -11.61
C GLY A 3 -5.21 -13.86 -11.10
N GLN A 4 -4.46 -13.03 -10.38
CA GLN A 4 -3.12 -13.35 -9.88
C GLN A 4 -3.15 -14.15 -8.58
N ILE A 5 -4.30 -14.23 -7.91
CA ILE A 5 -4.47 -14.96 -6.65
C ILE A 5 -5.38 -16.15 -6.91
N ASP A 6 -4.88 -17.34 -6.62
CA ASP A 6 -5.67 -18.56 -6.51
C ASP A 6 -5.89 -18.85 -5.02
N ILE A 7 -7.13 -18.62 -4.56
CA ILE A 7 -7.48 -18.72 -3.13
C ILE A 7 -7.31 -20.15 -2.61
N SER A 8 -7.42 -21.15 -3.49
CA SER A 8 -7.25 -22.55 -3.11
C SER A 8 -5.80 -22.91 -2.75
N LYS A 9 -4.82 -22.13 -3.23
CA LYS A 9 -3.38 -22.40 -3.09
C LYS A 9 -2.72 -21.66 -1.92
N LEU A 10 -3.45 -20.83 -1.19
CA LEU A 10 -2.87 -20.01 -0.12
C LEU A 10 -2.16 -20.83 0.97
N ASN A 11 -2.65 -22.04 1.25
CA ASN A 11 -1.98 -22.94 2.20
C ASN A 11 -0.67 -23.51 1.65
N ASP A 12 -0.61 -23.80 0.35
CA ASP A 12 0.58 -24.34 -0.31
C ASP A 12 1.69 -23.29 -0.36
N ASP A 13 1.31 -22.02 -0.52
CA ASP A 13 2.22 -20.88 -0.59
C ASP A 13 2.51 -20.24 0.78
N LEU A 14 2.10 -20.85 1.90
CA LEU A 14 2.23 -20.27 3.25
C LEU A 14 3.68 -19.88 3.57
N GLU A 15 4.67 -20.65 3.14
CA GLU A 15 6.09 -20.32 3.33
C GLU A 15 6.44 -18.98 2.66
N HIS A 16 6.05 -18.77 1.41
CA HIS A 16 6.29 -17.52 0.69
C HIS A 16 5.53 -16.33 1.28
N LEU A 17 4.29 -16.57 1.73
CA LEU A 17 3.47 -15.58 2.43
C LEU A 17 4.10 -15.18 3.77
N TYR A 18 4.66 -16.15 4.51
CA TYR A 18 5.37 -15.91 5.76
C TYR A 18 6.65 -15.10 5.52
N GLN A 19 7.48 -15.50 4.55
CA GLN A 19 8.70 -14.76 4.20
C GLN A 19 8.40 -13.31 3.79
N THR A 20 7.35 -13.11 3.00
CA THR A 20 6.88 -11.76 2.63
C THR A 20 6.39 -10.99 3.87
N ALA A 21 5.67 -11.65 4.79
CA ALA A 21 5.18 -11.03 6.01
C ALA A 21 6.30 -10.53 6.92
N ILE A 22 7.32 -11.35 7.20
CA ILE A 22 8.44 -10.95 8.07
C ILE A 22 9.32 -9.88 7.44
N ARG A 23 9.49 -9.90 6.12
CA ARG A 23 10.31 -8.93 5.40
C ARG A 23 9.67 -7.54 5.41
N ASP A 24 8.38 -7.47 5.10
CA ASP A 24 7.74 -6.20 4.74
C ASP A 24 6.80 -5.63 5.83
N TYR A 25 6.29 -6.47 6.74
CA TYR A 25 5.16 -6.08 7.60
C TYR A 25 5.34 -6.36 9.11
N LEU A 26 5.80 -7.55 9.50
CA LEU A 26 5.91 -7.95 10.91
C LEU A 26 7.14 -8.85 11.15
N PRO A 27 8.33 -8.27 11.36
CA PRO A 27 9.59 -9.02 11.42
C PRO A 27 9.71 -10.05 12.56
N ASP A 28 8.92 -9.90 13.62
CA ASP A 28 8.90 -10.79 14.79
C ASP A 28 7.77 -11.83 14.73
N LEU A 29 7.13 -12.00 13.56
CA LEU A 29 6.13 -13.04 13.32
C LEU A 29 6.79 -14.42 13.32
N SER A 30 6.20 -15.39 14.02
CA SER A 30 6.61 -16.79 13.93
C SER A 30 5.80 -17.56 12.86
N GLU A 31 6.37 -18.65 12.34
CA GLU A 31 5.66 -19.54 11.39
C GLU A 31 4.37 -20.11 11.98
N GLN A 32 4.38 -20.44 13.28
CA GLN A 32 3.19 -20.96 13.96
C GLN A 32 2.08 -19.91 14.05
N GLU A 33 2.42 -18.65 14.33
CA GLU A 33 1.47 -17.54 14.30
C GLU A 33 0.92 -17.31 12.89
N ALA A 34 1.77 -17.36 11.86
CA ALA A 34 1.37 -17.22 10.46
C ALA A 34 0.36 -18.31 10.05
N LYS A 35 0.68 -19.57 10.37
CA LYS A 35 -0.19 -20.72 10.10
C LYS A 35 -1.52 -20.61 10.83
N SER A 36 -1.50 -20.27 12.12
CA SER A 36 -2.71 -20.08 12.92
C SER A 36 -3.59 -18.96 12.35
N ALA A 37 -2.99 -17.84 11.94
CA ALA A 37 -3.72 -16.73 11.36
C ALA A 37 -4.35 -17.07 10.00
N LEU A 38 -3.62 -17.74 9.10
CA LEU A 38 -4.20 -18.19 7.83
C LEU A 38 -5.35 -19.17 8.05
N ASN A 39 -5.22 -20.10 9.00
CA ASN A 39 -6.31 -21.01 9.37
C ASN A 39 -7.53 -20.26 9.95
N SER A 40 -7.32 -19.27 10.82
CA SER A 40 -8.40 -18.44 11.35
C SER A 40 -9.14 -17.70 10.24
N LEU A 41 -8.42 -17.17 9.25
CA LEU A 41 -9.00 -16.51 8.08
C LEU A 41 -9.82 -17.49 7.22
N HIS A 42 -9.29 -18.69 6.94
CA HIS A 42 -9.99 -19.75 6.20
C HIS A 42 -11.27 -20.24 6.89
N ASN A 43 -11.32 -20.16 8.22
CA ASN A 43 -12.49 -20.57 9.01
C ASN A 43 -13.59 -19.50 9.08
N LEU A 44 -13.37 -18.29 8.52
CA LEU A 44 -14.43 -17.31 8.40
C LEU A 44 -15.52 -17.84 7.47
N SER A 45 -16.78 -17.74 7.89
CA SER A 45 -17.94 -18.23 7.12
C SER A 45 -18.06 -17.58 5.73
N CYS A 46 -17.58 -16.33 5.59
CA CYS A 46 -17.56 -15.58 4.35
C CYS A 46 -16.28 -15.78 3.53
N TRP A 47 -15.31 -16.58 3.99
CA TRP A 47 -14.08 -16.83 3.23
C TRP A 47 -14.41 -17.56 1.92
N PRO A 48 -14.02 -17.02 0.75
CA PRO A 48 -14.24 -17.68 -0.53
C PRO A 48 -13.36 -18.92 -0.64
N LYS A 49 -13.95 -20.05 -1.04
CA LYS A 49 -13.20 -21.29 -1.35
C LYS A 49 -12.70 -21.32 -2.78
N GLU A 50 -13.43 -20.67 -3.66
CA GLU A 50 -13.17 -20.54 -5.08
C GLU A 50 -13.50 -19.12 -5.52
N PHE A 51 -12.95 -18.70 -6.66
CA PHE A 51 -13.20 -17.37 -7.18
C PHE A 51 -13.22 -17.36 -8.72
N ASP A 52 -14.43 -17.45 -9.27
CA ASP A 52 -14.69 -17.47 -10.72
C ASP A 52 -14.98 -16.08 -11.34
N ARG A 53 -14.91 -15.01 -10.54
CA ARG A 53 -15.27 -13.61 -10.92
C ARG A 53 -16.74 -13.36 -11.24
N SER A 54 -17.64 -14.30 -10.97
CA SER A 54 -19.08 -14.08 -11.05
C SER A 54 -19.51 -12.97 -10.09
N HIS A 55 -20.66 -12.34 -10.38
CA HIS A 55 -21.25 -11.35 -9.47
C HIS A 55 -21.45 -11.90 -8.05
N ARG A 56 -21.74 -13.19 -7.91
CA ARG A 56 -21.87 -13.86 -6.62
C ARG A 56 -20.56 -13.84 -5.84
N HIS A 57 -19.46 -14.29 -6.45
CA HIS A 57 -18.16 -14.30 -5.78
C HIS A 57 -17.61 -12.89 -5.55
N LEU A 58 -17.94 -11.92 -6.41
CA LEU A 58 -17.63 -10.51 -6.16
C LEU A 58 -18.39 -9.96 -4.93
N ALA A 59 -19.68 -10.31 -4.79
CA ALA A 59 -20.47 -9.94 -3.62
C ALA A 59 -19.92 -10.60 -2.33
N GLN A 60 -19.51 -11.87 -2.41
CA GLN A 60 -18.88 -12.58 -1.29
C GLN A 60 -17.54 -11.92 -0.89
N LEU A 61 -16.71 -11.54 -1.86
CA LEU A 61 -15.45 -10.86 -1.58
C LEU A 61 -15.67 -9.49 -0.93
N LYS A 62 -16.70 -8.74 -1.38
CA LYS A 62 -17.11 -7.48 -0.75
C LYS A 62 -17.59 -7.70 0.68
N ASP A 63 -18.35 -8.76 0.92
CA ASP A 63 -18.85 -9.11 2.25
C ASP A 63 -17.70 -9.48 3.20
N LEU A 64 -16.79 -10.36 2.78
CA LEU A 64 -15.56 -10.68 3.50
C LEU A 64 -14.77 -9.41 3.86
N THR A 65 -14.57 -8.53 2.87
CA THR A 65 -13.85 -7.25 3.08
C THR A 65 -14.56 -6.40 4.15
N SER A 66 -15.89 -6.29 4.09
CA SER A 66 -16.68 -5.52 5.05
C SER A 66 -16.56 -6.08 6.47
N GLN A 67 -16.64 -7.41 6.61
CA GLN A 67 -16.53 -8.09 7.90
C GLN A 67 -15.12 -7.97 8.49
N LEU A 68 -14.07 -8.13 7.68
CA LEU A 68 -12.68 -7.97 8.13
C LEU A 68 -12.40 -6.55 8.62
N ILE A 69 -12.82 -5.52 7.87
CA ILE A 69 -12.68 -4.12 8.27
C ILE A 69 -13.37 -3.88 9.62
N GLY A 70 -14.64 -4.31 9.75
CA GLY A 70 -15.40 -4.16 10.98
C GLY A 70 -14.73 -4.86 12.17
N ARG A 71 -14.30 -6.12 11.97
CA ARG A 71 -13.61 -6.91 13.00
C ARG A 71 -12.31 -6.24 13.47
N PHE A 72 -11.45 -5.81 12.55
CA PHE A 72 -10.18 -5.19 12.90
C PHE A 72 -10.35 -3.83 13.58
N ALA A 73 -11.27 -3.00 13.08
CA ALA A 73 -11.59 -1.72 13.72
C ALA A 73 -12.12 -1.92 15.15
N LEU A 74 -13.03 -2.88 15.35
CA LEU A 74 -13.61 -3.18 16.65
C LEU A 74 -12.57 -3.72 17.65
N TYR A 75 -11.65 -4.59 17.21
CA TYR A 75 -10.60 -5.10 18.09
C TYR A 75 -9.63 -3.99 18.50
N ALA A 76 -9.26 -3.10 17.57
CA ALA A 76 -8.39 -1.98 17.87
C ALA A 76 -9.09 -0.98 18.82
N GLU A 77 -10.38 -0.70 18.60
CA GLU A 77 -11.19 0.12 19.48
C GLU A 77 -11.23 -0.48 20.89
N ARG A 78 -11.66 -1.74 21.02
CA ARG A 78 -11.80 -2.42 22.32
C ARG A 78 -10.49 -2.42 23.10
N ALA A 79 -9.38 -2.82 22.47
CA ALA A 79 -8.08 -2.83 23.14
C ALA A 79 -7.63 -1.43 23.57
N THR A 80 -7.95 -0.41 22.77
CA THR A 80 -7.68 0.99 23.13
C THR A 80 -8.53 1.42 24.32
N ARG A 81 -9.83 1.09 24.32
CA ARG A 81 -10.77 1.39 25.41
C ARG A 81 -10.43 0.66 26.71
N GLU A 82 -10.02 -0.59 26.63
CA GLU A 82 -9.56 -1.36 27.80
C GLU A 82 -8.38 -0.70 28.50
N ARG A 83 -7.49 -0.02 27.75
CA ARG A 83 -6.33 0.67 28.33
C ARG A 83 -6.62 2.08 28.83
N TYR A 84 -7.45 2.84 28.12
CA TYR A 84 -7.63 4.29 28.36
C TYR A 84 -9.03 4.66 28.90
N GLY A 85 -9.97 3.72 28.95
CA GLY A 85 -11.34 3.89 29.42
C GLY A 85 -12.32 4.45 28.36
N ASP A 86 -13.56 4.66 28.80
CA ASP A 86 -14.69 5.06 27.95
C ASP A 86 -14.81 6.56 27.70
N GLY A 87 -13.89 7.37 28.26
CA GLY A 87 -13.85 8.82 28.08
C GLY A 87 -13.48 9.28 26.66
N ASN A 88 -13.32 10.58 26.46
CA ASN A 88 -12.91 11.10 25.16
C ASN A 88 -11.45 10.71 24.85
N LEU A 89 -11.26 9.84 23.86
CA LEU A 89 -9.93 9.47 23.36
C LEU A 89 -9.51 10.47 22.29
N THR A 90 -8.54 11.32 22.61
CA THR A 90 -8.02 12.36 21.71
C THR A 90 -6.56 12.11 21.34
N ARG A 91 -6.07 12.79 20.30
CA ARG A 91 -4.72 12.62 19.71
C ARG A 91 -3.58 12.55 20.73
N TYR A 92 -3.65 13.31 21.83
CA TYR A 92 -2.59 13.40 22.84
C TYR A 92 -2.94 12.72 24.16
N GLN A 93 -4.13 12.11 24.26
CA GLN A 93 -4.62 11.45 25.46
C GLN A 93 -4.73 9.93 25.30
N ALA A 94 -4.63 9.42 24.07
CA ALA A 94 -4.63 7.98 23.80
C ALA A 94 -3.80 7.66 22.55
N ASN A 95 -3.17 6.49 22.56
CA ASN A 95 -2.59 5.89 21.37
C ASN A 95 -3.47 4.74 20.91
N LEU A 96 -3.69 4.60 19.60
CA LEU A 96 -4.40 3.45 19.04
C LEU A 96 -3.63 2.16 19.37
N ILE A 97 -4.34 1.19 19.93
CA ILE A 97 -3.80 -0.13 20.27
C ILE A 97 -4.37 -1.13 19.28
N VAL A 98 -3.48 -1.80 18.54
CA VAL A 98 -3.84 -2.94 17.69
C VAL A 98 -3.25 -4.18 18.33
N PRO A 99 -4.08 -5.11 18.85
CA PRO A 99 -3.63 -6.37 19.46
C PRO A 99 -2.72 -7.17 18.53
N ARG A 100 -1.83 -7.98 19.10
CA ARG A 100 -0.88 -8.77 18.32
C ARG A 100 -1.60 -9.72 17.37
N GLU A 101 -2.67 -10.38 17.79
CA GLU A 101 -3.41 -11.29 16.90
C GLU A 101 -3.94 -10.58 15.65
N VAL A 102 -4.41 -9.33 15.77
CA VAL A 102 -4.88 -8.53 14.64
C VAL A 102 -3.72 -8.12 13.74
N ARG A 103 -2.58 -7.72 14.34
CA ARG A 103 -1.38 -7.37 13.56
C ARG A 103 -0.91 -8.56 12.71
N ILE A 104 -0.92 -9.76 13.28
CA ILE A 104 -0.55 -10.99 12.60
C ILE A 104 -1.49 -11.25 11.41
N GLU A 105 -2.81 -11.27 11.63
CA GLU A 105 -3.77 -11.53 10.55
C GLU A 105 -3.67 -10.49 9.43
N VAL A 106 -3.50 -9.21 9.77
CA VAL A 106 -3.30 -8.13 8.79
C VAL A 106 -1.98 -8.31 8.04
N ALA A 107 -0.90 -8.72 8.71
CA ALA A 107 0.38 -9.00 8.06
C ALA A 107 0.26 -10.14 7.04
N ILE A 108 -0.49 -11.21 7.36
CA ILE A 108 -0.78 -12.30 6.41
C ILE A 108 -1.64 -11.83 5.24
N LEU A 109 -2.71 -11.06 5.49
CA LEU A 109 -3.53 -10.52 4.40
C LEU A 109 -2.73 -9.61 3.47
N LYS A 110 -1.83 -8.78 4.02
CA LYS A 110 -0.93 -7.93 3.24
C LYS A 110 0.13 -8.75 2.50
N SER A 111 0.61 -9.84 3.08
CA SER A 111 1.61 -10.69 2.42
C SER A 111 1.05 -11.45 1.23
N ILE A 112 -0.25 -11.77 1.22
CA ILE A 112 -0.95 -12.30 0.03
C ILE A 112 -0.84 -11.30 -1.14
N ALA A 113 -1.19 -10.03 -0.91
CA ALA A 113 -1.04 -9.00 -1.94
C ALA A 113 0.44 -8.74 -2.28
N GLY A 114 1.30 -8.73 -1.26
CA GLY A 114 2.74 -8.56 -1.40
C GLY A 114 3.38 -9.61 -2.30
N TYR A 115 3.02 -10.88 -2.12
CA TYR A 115 3.57 -11.98 -2.88
C TYR A 115 2.99 -12.07 -4.30
N TYR A 116 1.66 -12.14 -4.44
CA TYR A 116 1.03 -12.42 -5.73
C TYR A 116 0.89 -11.20 -6.65
N ILE A 117 0.87 -9.98 -6.09
CA ILE A 117 0.61 -8.75 -6.88
C ILE A 117 1.87 -7.90 -6.94
N ILE A 118 2.41 -7.50 -5.80
CA ILE A 118 3.52 -6.54 -5.73
C ILE A 118 4.84 -7.22 -6.14
N GLY A 119 5.09 -8.42 -5.63
CA GLY A 119 6.30 -9.21 -5.86
C GLY A 119 6.30 -10.03 -7.15
N ALA A 120 5.20 -10.05 -7.91
CA ALA A 120 5.14 -10.72 -9.19
C ALA A 120 6.11 -10.08 -10.20
N GLU A 121 6.74 -10.88 -11.05
CA GLU A 121 7.83 -10.42 -11.93
C GLU A 121 7.39 -9.28 -12.87
N VAL A 122 6.20 -9.41 -13.46
CA VAL A 122 5.59 -8.36 -14.30
C VAL A 122 5.36 -7.05 -13.52
N SER A 123 5.12 -7.11 -12.22
CA SER A 123 5.01 -5.91 -11.38
C SER A 123 6.37 -5.26 -11.14
N LYS A 124 7.44 -6.05 -10.95
CA LYS A 124 8.80 -5.50 -10.78
C LYS A 124 9.28 -4.77 -12.03
N GLU A 125 9.10 -5.35 -13.22
CA GLU A 125 9.46 -4.70 -14.48
C GLU A 125 8.74 -3.35 -14.64
N ARG A 126 7.43 -3.32 -14.35
CA ARG A 126 6.64 -2.09 -14.37
C ARG A 126 7.14 -1.05 -13.36
N TYR A 127 7.44 -1.48 -12.13
CA TYR A 127 7.94 -0.56 -11.09
C TYR A 127 9.32 0.01 -11.44
N ALA A 128 10.23 -0.81 -11.98
CA ALA A 128 11.54 -0.34 -12.44
C ALA A 128 11.39 0.75 -13.51
N ARG A 129 10.52 0.53 -14.51
CA ARG A 129 10.27 1.54 -15.55
C ARG A 129 9.62 2.81 -14.99
N GLN A 130 8.72 2.67 -14.02
CA GLN A 130 8.10 3.82 -13.36
C GLN A 130 9.11 4.65 -12.56
N GLU A 131 10.05 3.99 -11.87
CA GLU A 131 11.13 4.65 -11.14
C GLU A 131 12.03 5.44 -12.08
N GLU A 132 12.45 4.85 -13.21
CA GLU A 132 13.20 5.55 -14.26
C GLU A 132 12.48 6.80 -14.75
N VAL A 133 11.18 6.70 -15.05
CA VAL A 133 10.37 7.84 -15.52
C VAL A 133 10.36 8.98 -14.51
N ILE A 134 10.23 8.68 -13.21
CA ILE A 134 10.25 9.70 -12.16
C ILE A 134 11.62 10.36 -12.04
N ILE A 135 12.71 9.59 -12.12
CA ILE A 135 14.08 10.12 -12.10
C ILE A 135 14.30 11.04 -13.29
N GLU A 136 14.00 10.55 -14.49
CA GLU A 136 14.14 11.29 -15.75
C GLU A 136 13.30 12.58 -15.73
N LEU A 137 12.07 12.54 -15.19
CA LEU A 137 11.23 13.73 -15.00
C LEU A 137 11.85 14.76 -14.07
N VAL A 138 12.32 14.34 -12.88
CA VAL A 138 12.93 15.27 -11.92
C VAL A 138 14.16 15.94 -12.54
N GLU A 139 14.99 15.19 -13.25
CA GLU A 139 16.16 15.73 -13.95
C GLU A 139 15.76 16.70 -15.07
N ALA A 140 14.81 16.33 -15.92
CA ALA A 140 14.37 17.17 -17.03
C ALA A 140 13.70 18.46 -16.54
N VAL A 141 12.80 18.37 -15.55
CA VAL A 141 12.15 19.54 -14.95
C VAL A 141 13.19 20.43 -14.28
N SER A 142 14.12 19.88 -13.50
CA SER A 142 15.18 20.66 -12.85
C SER A 142 16.09 21.36 -13.86
N ARG A 143 16.47 20.68 -14.95
CA ARG A 143 17.36 21.21 -16.00
C ARG A 143 16.71 22.34 -16.80
N LEU A 144 15.41 22.24 -17.06
CA LEU A 144 14.65 23.19 -17.89
C LEU A 144 13.96 24.28 -17.05
N ALA A 145 14.10 24.25 -15.73
CA ALA A 145 13.50 25.25 -14.85
C ALA A 145 14.09 26.65 -15.13
N PRO A 146 13.27 27.72 -15.08
CA PRO A 146 11.88 27.72 -14.67
C PRO A 146 10.86 27.38 -15.78
N ALA A 147 11.29 27.23 -17.04
CA ALA A 147 10.37 27.09 -18.17
C ALA A 147 9.54 25.78 -18.16
N SER A 148 10.08 24.74 -17.52
CA SER A 148 9.39 23.47 -17.26
C SER A 148 8.42 23.51 -16.08
N LEU A 149 8.45 24.57 -15.27
CA LEU A 149 7.61 24.67 -14.07
C LEU A 149 6.22 25.18 -14.41
N GLU A 150 5.21 24.60 -13.78
CA GLU A 150 3.86 25.14 -13.83
C GLU A 150 3.78 26.47 -13.07
N SER A 151 2.83 27.32 -13.46
CA SER A 151 2.70 28.67 -12.92
C SER A 151 2.57 28.70 -11.39
N PHE A 152 1.91 27.69 -10.81
CA PHE A 152 1.78 27.52 -9.37
C PHE A 152 3.14 27.43 -8.64
N PHE A 153 4.15 26.84 -9.26
CA PHE A 153 5.48 26.62 -8.66
C PHE A 153 6.47 27.75 -8.93
N LEU A 154 6.20 28.63 -9.89
CA LEU A 154 7.12 29.72 -10.26
C LEU A 154 7.42 30.69 -9.11
N GLN A 155 6.41 31.03 -8.30
CA GLN A 155 6.62 31.92 -7.16
C GLN A 155 7.58 31.30 -6.13
N GLN A 156 7.35 30.03 -5.77
CA GLN A 156 8.20 29.32 -4.82
C GLN A 156 9.62 29.13 -5.37
N TRP A 157 9.76 28.89 -6.68
CA TRP A 157 11.06 28.82 -7.35
C TRP A 157 11.84 30.14 -7.29
N GLN A 158 11.16 31.28 -7.46
CA GLN A 158 11.78 32.61 -7.45
C GLN A 158 12.29 33.00 -6.06
N VAL A 159 11.57 32.63 -4.99
CA VAL A 159 11.98 32.93 -3.60
C VAL A 159 12.92 31.87 -3.02
N ALA A 160 13.18 30.77 -3.73
CA ALA A 160 14.10 29.72 -3.29
C ALA A 160 15.56 30.18 -3.36
N GLU A 161 16.15 30.42 -2.20
CA GLU A 161 17.52 30.97 -2.05
C GLU A 161 18.64 29.92 -2.14
N SER A 162 18.30 28.62 -2.21
CA SER A 162 19.27 27.54 -2.26
C SER A 162 18.94 26.49 -3.32
N ALA A 163 19.95 25.73 -3.74
CA ALA A 163 19.77 24.60 -4.65
C ALA A 163 18.82 23.55 -4.07
N ALA A 164 18.88 23.30 -2.75
CA ALA A 164 17.96 22.38 -2.08
C ALA A 164 16.52 22.89 -2.08
N ALA A 165 16.30 24.18 -1.85
CA ALA A 165 14.98 24.79 -1.92
C ALA A 165 14.40 24.74 -3.35
N LYS A 166 15.24 25.00 -4.36
CA LYS A 166 14.86 24.85 -5.77
C LYS A 166 14.52 23.41 -6.14
N MET A 167 15.31 22.45 -5.68
CA MET A 167 15.03 21.02 -5.89
C MET A 167 13.72 20.59 -5.21
N ARG A 168 13.40 21.12 -4.02
CA ARG A 168 12.10 20.86 -3.37
C ARG A 168 10.92 21.29 -4.26
N VAL A 169 11.00 22.45 -4.90
CA VAL A 169 9.96 22.94 -5.82
C VAL A 169 9.79 21.99 -7.02
N VAL A 170 10.89 21.49 -7.58
CA VAL A 170 10.84 20.47 -8.66
C VAL A 170 10.17 19.19 -8.17
N ILE A 171 10.55 18.70 -6.99
CA ILE A 171 9.97 17.49 -6.40
C ILE A 171 8.48 17.69 -6.12
N ASP A 172 8.07 18.86 -5.61
CA ASP A 172 6.66 19.17 -5.36
C ASP A 172 5.84 19.13 -6.64
N GLN A 173 6.36 19.67 -7.74
CA GLN A 173 5.68 19.59 -9.03
C GLN A 173 5.54 18.16 -9.51
N VAL A 174 6.65 17.40 -9.56
CA VAL A 174 6.60 16.01 -10.04
C VAL A 174 5.69 15.15 -9.17
N ALA A 175 5.71 15.34 -7.84
CA ALA A 175 4.86 14.62 -6.90
C ALA A 175 3.38 15.00 -6.97
N SER A 176 3.03 16.16 -7.56
CA SER A 176 1.64 16.59 -7.75
C SER A 176 0.98 16.02 -9.01
N LEU A 177 1.75 15.39 -9.89
CA LEU A 177 1.26 14.82 -11.14
C LEU A 177 0.45 13.53 -10.87
N THR A 178 -0.60 13.35 -11.65
CA THR A 178 -1.22 12.02 -11.82
C THR A 178 -0.32 11.15 -12.67
N ASP A 179 -0.45 9.82 -12.61
CA ASP A 179 0.32 8.89 -13.46
C ASP A 179 0.25 9.28 -14.95
N MET A 180 -0.94 9.57 -15.47
CA MET A 180 -1.13 10.02 -16.86
C MET A 180 -0.44 11.36 -17.14
N GLY A 181 -0.47 12.28 -16.18
CA GLY A 181 0.22 13.58 -16.28
C GLY A 181 1.74 13.43 -16.28
N ALA A 182 2.28 12.52 -15.45
CA ALA A 182 3.70 12.20 -15.41
C ALA A 182 4.18 11.67 -16.76
N TYR A 183 3.50 10.68 -17.34
CA TYR A 183 3.86 10.16 -18.66
C TYR A 183 3.75 11.22 -19.76
N ALA A 184 2.67 12.02 -19.78
CA ALA A 184 2.50 13.07 -20.79
C ALA A 184 3.58 14.16 -20.69
N LEU A 185 3.96 14.55 -19.47
CA LEU A 185 5.04 15.52 -19.27
C LEU A 185 6.40 14.93 -19.62
N HIS A 186 6.64 13.67 -19.28
CA HIS A 186 7.87 12.95 -19.61
C HIS A 186 8.08 12.88 -21.12
N GLU A 187 7.04 12.47 -21.86
CA GLU A 187 7.05 12.46 -23.33
C GLU A 187 7.32 13.86 -23.91
N LYS A 188 6.67 14.90 -23.36
CA LYS A 188 6.88 16.28 -23.82
C LYS A 188 8.30 16.81 -23.59
N LEU A 189 8.93 16.47 -22.47
CA LEU A 189 10.23 17.04 -22.07
C LEU A 189 11.43 16.21 -22.53
N ILE A 190 11.23 14.91 -22.76
CA ILE A 190 12.29 13.92 -22.98
C ILE A 190 12.07 13.14 -24.27
N GLY A 191 10.82 12.97 -24.71
CA GLY A 191 10.45 12.26 -25.93
C GLY A 191 10.96 12.97 -27.19
N ALA A 192 12.12 12.53 -27.67
CA ALA A 192 12.58 12.57 -29.04
C ALA A 192 13.08 11.17 -29.43
#